data_AF-A0A2E7DDH9-F1
#
_entry.id   AF-A0A2E7DDH9-F1
#
_cell.length_a   1.000
_cell.length_b   1.000
_cell.length_c   1.000
_cell.angle_alpha   90.00
_cell.angle_beta   90.00
_cell.angle_gamma   90.00
#
_symmetry.space_group_name_H-M   'P 1'
#
loop_
_entity.id
_entity.type
_entity.pdbx_description
1 polymer ?
#
loop_
_entity_poly.entity_id
_entity_poly.type
_entity_poly.pdbx_seq_one_letter_code
_entity_poly.pdbx_strand_id
1 'polypeptide(L)' 'MTWRIGVDIGGTFTDVAVVDEADGSIGVTKVSS' A
#
# COMPACT_ATOMS: atom_id res chain seq x y z
N MET A 1 -14.98 7.26 4.57
CA MET A 1 -13.54 7.30 4.32
C MET A 1 -13.16 5.97 3.70
N THR A 2 -12.80 5.98 2.43
CA THR A 2 -12.55 4.78 1.63
C THR A 2 -11.09 4.79 1.21
N TRP A 3 -10.39 3.69 1.43
CA TRP A 3 -8.99 3.53 1.05
C TRP A 3 -8.88 2.43 0.01
N ARG A 4 -8.08 2.66 -1.04
CA ARG A 4 -7.61 1.60 -1.93
C ARG A 4 -6.25 1.13 -1.46
N ILE A 5 -6.07 -0.18 -1.41
CA ILE A 5 -4.82 -0.80 -0.99
C ILE A 5 -4.34 -1.71 -2.11
N GLY A 6 -3.12 -1.47 -2.58
CA GLY A 6 -2.37 -2.37 -3.45
C GLY A 6 -1.36 -3.15 -2.63
N VAL A 7 -1.29 -4.47 -2.84
CA VAL A 7 -0.32 -5.36 -2.19
C VAL A 7 0.41 -6.16 -3.26
N ASP A 8 1.73 -6.04 -3.28
CA ASP A 8 2.62 -6.85 -4.12
C ASP A 8 3.45 -7.79 -3.23
N ILE A 9 3.26 -9.09 -3.43
CA ILE A 9 3.83 -10.13 -2.57
C ILE A 9 5.10 -10.71 -3.18
N GLY A 10 6.22 -10.53 -2.49
CA GLY A 10 7.51 -11.14 -2.81
C GLY A 10 7.96 -12.16 -1.76
N GLY A 11 9.04 -12.87 -2.08
CA GLY A 11 9.59 -13.91 -1.18
C GLY A 11 10.31 -13.37 0.06
N THR A 12 10.95 -12.20 -0.03
CA THR A 12 11.68 -11.57 1.10
C THR A 12 10.94 -10.34 1.64
N PHE A 13 10.23 -9.63 0.78
CA PHE A 13 9.53 -8.41 1.15
C PHE A 13 8.17 -8.34 0.49
N THR A 14 7.25 -7.62 1.13
CA THR A 14 5.95 -7.23 0.60
C THR A 14 5.91 -5.72 0.49
N ASP A 15 5.46 -5.22 -0.66
CA ASP A 15 5.25 -3.80 -0.92
C ASP A 15 3.77 -3.47 -0.74
N VAL A 16 3.48 -2.37 -0.03
CA VAL A 16 2.11 -1.91 0.25
C VAL A 16 1.98 -0.46 -0.19
N ALA A 17 0.95 -0.19 -1.01
CA ALA A 17 0.55 1.15 -1.38
C ALA A 17 -0.88 1.42 -0.92
N VAL A 18 -1.12 2.58 -0.32
CA VAL A 18 -2.45 3.04 0.11
C VAL A 18 -2.79 4.35 -0.59
N VAL A 19 -4.05 4.50 -1.00
CA VAL A 19 -4.59 5.72 -1.59
C VAL A 19 -5.88 6.11 -0.86
N ASP A 20 -5.93 7.32 -0.29
CA ASP A 20 -7.18 7.89 0.21
C ASP A 20 -8.04 8.31 -0.99
N GLU A 21 -9.25 7.79 -1.12
CA GLU A 21 -10.14 8.24 -2.18
C GLU A 21 -10.70 9.65 -1.95
N ALA A 22 -10.61 10.19 -0.73
CA ALA A 22 -11.14 11.51 -0.41
C ALA A 22 -10.31 12.65 -1.03
N ASP A 23 -8.99 12.54 -1.02
CA ASP A 23 -8.08 13.60 -1.48
C ASP A 23 -6.94 13.10 -2.38
N GLY A 24 -6.82 11.78 -2.59
CA GLY A 24 -5.77 11.17 -3.39
C GLY A 24 -4.43 11.01 -2.68
N SER A 25 -4.35 11.22 -1.36
CA SER A 25 -3.13 11.03 -0.58
C SER A 25 -2.59 9.61 -0.74
N ILE A 26 -1.28 9.50 -1.01
CA ILE A 26 -0.61 8.22 -1.26
C ILE A 26 0.42 7.95 -0.17
N GLY A 27 0.36 6.75 0.42
CA GLY A 27 1.40 6.20 1.28
C GLY A 27 1.99 4.93 0.69
N VAL A 28 3.29 4.74 0.82
CA VAL A 28 3.98 3.51 0.35
C VAL A 28 4.92 3.02 1.45
N THR A 29 4.92 1.73 1.70
CA THR A 29 5.84 1.08 2.62
C THR A 29 6.28 -0.29 2.10
N LYS A 30 7.41 -0.77 2.63
CA LYS A 30 7.98 -2.09 2.37
C LYS A 30 8.24 -2.78 3.70
N VAL A 31 7.82 -4.03 3.82
CA VAL A 31 7.99 -4.83 5.04
C VAL A 31 8.64 -6.17 4.71
N SER A 32 9.45 -6.70 5.63
CA SER A 32 9.87 -8.10 5.53
C SER A 32 8.62 -8.97 5.58
N SER A 33 8.59 -9.97 4.70
CA SER A 33 7.61 -11.06 4.79
C SER A 33 7.91 -11.94 6.01
#